data_AF-I9ZYW2-F1
#
_entry.id   AF-I9ZYW2-F1
#
_cell.length_a   1.000
_cell.length_b   1.000
_cell.length_c   1.000
_cell.angle_alpha   90.00
_cell.angle_beta   90.00
_cell.angle_gamma   90.00
#
_symmetry.space_group_name_H-M   'P 1'
#
loop_
_entity.id
_entity.type
_entity.pdbx_description
1 polymer ?
#
loop_
_entity_poly.entity_id
_entity_poly.type
_entity_poly.pdbx_seq_one_letter_code
_entity_poly.pdbx_strand_id
1 'polypeptide(L)'
;MYSPNYRKRYEEFLKADYPKILFTKNKDLFRALSLLGIELIGLHVLNKESLNYSFEKLKDATIGESCYKEAHDRNPIIKKPLHNEPDQRLYINHSAYFRGVSKEIYNYMIGGYGVLEKYLKSHKNEPYDFDHVTNIIKIIARTIEIQKTLGFLTSDLPHLKGNDSNALMQEILQNPPPPPHLIPISPLSYRAKPKPSENLTLMAHSSAKKQAITTSIAEVGEQPSPYSVSPNLALICDRGSKVSPISNLFVTNMLCDLHVNGSGSYAFLLYRLGSK
;
A
#
# COMPACT_ATOMS: atom_id res chain seq x y z
N MET A 1 6.20 4.59 -3.98
CA MET A 1 6.49 3.29 -4.63
C MET A 1 5.53 2.90 -5.75
N TYR A 2 4.22 3.13 -5.63
CA TYR A 2 3.27 2.80 -6.70
C TYR A 2 3.16 3.86 -7.82
N SER A 3 3.79 5.03 -7.68
CA SER A 3 3.83 6.03 -8.77
C SER A 3 4.62 5.50 -9.99
N PRO A 4 4.03 5.50 -11.20
CA PRO A 4 4.72 5.16 -12.44
C PRO A 4 5.90 6.10 -12.73
N ASN A 5 5.72 7.41 -12.51
CA ASN A 5 6.77 8.40 -12.75
C ASN A 5 7.95 8.22 -11.81
N TYR A 6 7.68 7.89 -10.54
CA TYR A 6 8.74 7.58 -9.58
C TYR A 6 9.53 6.33 -10.03
N ARG A 7 8.84 5.24 -10.36
CA ARG A 7 9.49 3.99 -10.81
C ARG A 7 10.32 4.20 -12.06
N LYS A 8 9.78 4.93 -13.05
CA LYS A 8 10.47 5.22 -14.31
C LYS A 8 11.67 6.15 -14.11
N ARG A 9 11.50 7.25 -13.35
CA ARG A 9 12.55 8.25 -13.13
C ARG A 9 13.75 7.68 -12.38
N TYR A 10 13.49 6.81 -11.40
CA TYR A 10 14.51 6.26 -10.51
C TYR A 10 14.82 4.79 -10.82
N GLU A 11 14.48 4.28 -12.01
CA GLU A 11 14.61 2.86 -12.33
C GLU A 11 16.01 2.30 -12.08
N GLU A 12 17.04 2.95 -12.65
CA GLU A 12 18.44 2.54 -12.48
C GLU A 12 18.89 2.62 -11.01
N PHE A 13 18.40 3.60 -10.26
CA PHE A 13 18.68 3.73 -8.84
C PHE A 13 18.00 2.62 -8.02
N LEU A 14 16.73 2.29 -8.32
CA LEU A 14 15.96 1.26 -7.64
C LEU A 14 16.48 -0.17 -7.92
N LYS A 15 17.22 -0.37 -9.01
CA LYS A 15 17.94 -1.63 -9.28
C LYS A 15 19.19 -1.80 -8.39
N ALA A 16 19.80 -0.68 -7.97
CA ALA A 16 21.09 -0.67 -7.30
C ALA A 16 21.01 -0.43 -5.78
N ASP A 17 19.97 0.27 -5.30
CA ASP A 17 19.89 0.74 -3.92
C ASP A 17 18.42 0.81 -3.43
N TYR A 18 18.24 0.98 -2.12
CA TYR A 18 16.93 1.07 -1.49
C TYR A 18 16.14 2.30 -1.95
N PRO A 19 14.81 2.19 -2.07
CA PRO A 19 13.99 3.33 -2.46
C PRO A 19 14.12 4.52 -1.51
N LYS A 20 14.26 5.72 -2.07
CA LYS A 20 14.25 6.98 -1.32
C LYS A 20 12.88 7.64 -1.41
N ILE A 21 12.29 8.01 -0.27
CA ILE A 21 10.99 8.68 -0.25
C ILE A 21 11.17 10.17 -0.47
N LEU A 22 10.45 10.71 -1.46
CA LEU A 22 10.44 12.14 -1.72
C LEU A 22 9.35 12.79 -0.88
N PHE A 23 9.68 13.93 -0.28
CA PHE A 23 8.74 14.74 0.48
C PHE A 23 8.34 15.98 -0.31
N THR A 24 7.05 16.27 -0.30
CA THR A 24 6.50 17.53 -0.82
C THR A 24 6.36 18.55 0.31
N LYS A 25 6.53 19.83 -0.02
CA LYS A 25 6.18 20.94 0.88
C LYS A 25 4.68 21.28 0.84
N ASN A 26 3.96 20.75 -0.16
CA ASN A 26 2.52 20.94 -0.31
C ASN A 26 1.78 19.95 0.61
N LYS A 27 1.13 20.47 1.65
CA LYS A 27 0.42 19.65 2.66
C LYS A 27 -0.73 18.86 2.04
N ASP A 28 -1.45 19.44 1.08
CA ASP A 28 -2.60 18.79 0.46
C ASP A 28 -2.16 17.64 -0.44
N LEU A 29 -1.08 17.85 -1.20
CA LEU A 29 -0.46 16.77 -1.97
C LEU A 29 0.01 15.64 -1.07
N PHE A 30 0.67 15.96 0.05
CA PHE A 30 1.11 14.96 1.02
C PHE A 30 -0.07 14.13 1.55
N ARG A 31 -1.16 14.79 1.92
CA ARG A 31 -2.38 14.13 2.40
C ARG A 31 -3.04 13.27 1.32
N ALA A 32 -3.19 13.79 0.11
CA ALA A 32 -3.75 13.04 -1.02
C ALA A 32 -2.94 11.77 -1.33
N LEU A 33 -1.60 11.88 -1.37
CA LEU A 33 -0.70 10.73 -1.55
C LEU A 33 -0.84 9.71 -0.41
N SER A 34 -0.99 10.20 0.83
CA SER A 34 -1.19 9.34 2.01
C SER A 34 -2.51 8.58 1.96
N LEU A 35 -3.62 9.24 1.58
CA LEU A 35 -4.93 8.59 1.44
C LEU A 35 -4.92 7.51 0.34
N LEU A 36 -4.30 7.78 -0.81
CA LEU A 36 -4.10 6.75 -1.84
C LEU A 36 -3.25 5.57 -1.34
N GLY A 37 -2.26 5.84 -0.48
CA GLY A 37 -1.48 4.82 0.19
C GLY A 37 -2.31 3.96 1.15
N ILE A 38 -3.19 4.58 1.93
CA ILE A 38 -4.12 3.89 2.84
C ILE A 38 -5.06 2.97 2.05
N GLU A 39 -5.61 3.45 0.94
CA GLU A 39 -6.47 2.65 0.06
C GLU A 39 -5.72 1.44 -0.50
N LEU A 40 -4.49 1.62 -1.01
CA LEU A 40 -3.64 0.53 -1.50
C LEU A 40 -3.34 -0.51 -0.42
N ILE A 41 -3.00 -0.08 0.80
CA ILE A 41 -2.75 -0.98 1.93
C ILE A 41 -4.01 -1.81 2.20
N GLY A 42 -5.16 -1.15 2.36
CA GLY A 42 -6.44 -1.81 2.63
C GLY A 42 -6.82 -2.85 1.57
N LEU A 43 -6.63 -2.51 0.29
CA LEU A 43 -6.82 -3.42 -0.84
C LEU A 43 -5.90 -4.65 -0.76
N HIS A 44 -4.61 -4.45 -0.51
CA HIS A 44 -3.61 -5.52 -0.57
C HIS A 44 -3.59 -6.42 0.67
N VAL A 45 -4.14 -5.95 1.80
CA VAL A 45 -4.39 -6.81 2.98
C VAL A 45 -5.79 -7.43 3.01
N LEU A 46 -6.57 -7.28 1.93
CA LEU A 46 -7.95 -7.78 1.82
C LEU A 46 -8.86 -7.29 2.95
N ASN A 47 -8.67 -6.04 3.41
CA ASN A 47 -9.53 -5.47 4.45
C ASN A 47 -10.94 -5.25 3.89
N LYS A 48 -11.95 -5.87 4.51
CA LYS A 48 -13.34 -5.87 4.03
C LYS A 48 -13.93 -4.47 3.82
N GLU A 49 -13.69 -3.54 4.73
CA GLU A 49 -14.20 -2.17 4.62
C GLU A 49 -13.51 -1.42 3.47
N SER A 50 -12.19 -1.58 3.34
CA SER A 50 -11.42 -1.01 2.23
C SER A 50 -11.84 -1.63 0.88
N LEU A 51 -12.10 -2.94 0.81
CA LEU A 51 -12.60 -3.60 -0.40
C LEU A 51 -13.96 -3.05 -0.82
N ASN A 52 -14.93 -2.97 0.10
CA ASN A 52 -16.25 -2.42 -0.17
C ASN A 52 -16.16 -0.99 -0.73
N TYR A 53 -15.46 -0.13 -0.01
CA TYR A 53 -15.24 1.26 -0.42
C TYR A 53 -14.58 1.38 -1.80
N SER A 54 -13.56 0.57 -2.06
CA SER A 54 -12.74 0.70 -3.27
C SER A 54 -13.41 0.08 -4.48
N PHE A 55 -14.21 -0.99 -4.30
CA PHE A 55 -14.93 -1.65 -5.38
C PHE A 55 -16.11 -0.82 -5.88
N GLU A 56 -16.77 -0.04 -5.02
CA GLU A 56 -17.79 0.94 -5.42
C GLU A 56 -17.22 2.03 -6.33
N LYS A 57 -15.91 2.28 -6.29
CA LYS A 57 -15.21 3.28 -7.11
C LYS A 57 -14.69 2.75 -8.44
N LEU A 58 -14.78 1.45 -8.71
CA LEU A 58 -14.38 0.89 -10.00
C LEU A 58 -15.25 1.49 -11.10
N LYS A 59 -14.60 1.94 -12.19
CA LYS A 59 -15.32 2.56 -13.32
C LYS A 59 -16.20 1.57 -14.09
N ASP A 60 -15.85 0.29 -14.03
CA ASP A 60 -16.57 -0.80 -14.69
C ASP A 60 -16.97 -1.86 -13.66
N ALA A 61 -18.27 -1.97 -13.42
CA ALA A 61 -18.85 -2.91 -12.47
C ALA A 61 -18.75 -4.38 -12.93
N THR A 62 -18.48 -4.64 -14.21
CA THR A 62 -18.35 -5.99 -14.78
C THR A 62 -16.97 -6.61 -14.56
N ILE A 63 -15.99 -5.83 -14.07
CA ILE A 63 -14.64 -6.30 -13.78
C ILE A 63 -14.69 -7.43 -12.75
N GLY A 64 -14.17 -8.59 -13.16
CA GLY A 64 -14.12 -9.79 -12.33
C GLY A 64 -15.47 -10.49 -12.17
N GLU A 65 -16.51 -10.13 -12.93
CA GLU A 65 -17.77 -10.88 -12.92
C GLU A 65 -17.52 -12.30 -13.43
N SER A 66 -17.84 -13.29 -12.60
CA SER A 66 -17.71 -14.71 -12.96
C SER A 66 -18.89 -15.16 -13.82
N CYS A 67 -18.61 -15.88 -14.89
CA CYS A 67 -19.59 -16.34 -15.86
C CYS A 67 -19.34 -17.78 -16.29
N TYR A 68 -20.41 -18.45 -16.72
CA TYR A 68 -20.34 -19.73 -17.42
C TYR A 68 -20.82 -19.53 -18.85
N LYS A 69 -20.24 -20.27 -19.81
CA LYS A 69 -20.72 -20.28 -21.21
C LYS A 69 -22.13 -20.86 -21.30
N GLU A 70 -22.39 -21.94 -20.56
CA GLU A 70 -23.66 -22.65 -20.57
C GLU A 70 -24.10 -22.93 -19.13
N ALA A 71 -25.39 -22.78 -18.84
CA ALA A 71 -25.91 -22.87 -17.47
C ALA A 71 -25.74 -24.26 -16.82
N HIS A 72 -25.63 -25.31 -17.65
CA HIS A 72 -25.55 -26.71 -17.21
C HIS A 72 -24.12 -27.25 -17.13
N ASP A 73 -23.12 -26.53 -17.64
CA ASP A 73 -21.70 -26.93 -17.64
C ASP A 73 -20.90 -26.18 -16.56
N ARG A 74 -21.39 -26.28 -15.32
CA ARG A 74 -20.76 -25.64 -14.16
C ARG A 74 -19.60 -26.48 -13.65
N ASN A 75 -18.42 -26.25 -14.21
CA ASN A 75 -17.18 -26.87 -13.75
C ASN A 75 -16.30 -25.85 -13.00
N PRO A 76 -16.16 -25.98 -11.67
CA PRO A 76 -15.35 -25.04 -10.88
C PRO A 76 -13.84 -25.38 -10.90
N ILE A 77 -13.37 -26.38 -11.66
CA ILE A 77 -11.97 -26.81 -11.61
C ILE A 77 -11.09 -25.96 -12.53
N ILE A 78 -9.98 -25.43 -11.98
CA ILE A 78 -8.95 -24.74 -12.76
C ILE A 78 -8.19 -25.77 -13.60
N LYS A 79 -8.13 -25.59 -14.92
CA LYS A 79 -7.43 -26.56 -15.81
C LYS A 79 -6.45 -25.91 -16.76
N LYS A 80 -6.98 -25.19 -17.74
CA LYS A 80 -6.21 -24.56 -18.82
C LYS A 80 -6.62 -23.09 -18.90
N PRO A 81 -6.11 -22.25 -17.98
CA PRO A 81 -6.42 -20.84 -18.00
C PRO A 81 -6.00 -20.21 -19.31
N LEU A 82 -6.84 -19.33 -19.85
CA LEU A 82 -6.59 -18.64 -21.11
C LEU A 82 -7.16 -17.23 -21.02
N HIS A 83 -6.34 -16.23 -21.27
CA HIS A 83 -6.79 -14.86 -21.43
C HIS A 83 -7.13 -14.59 -22.90
N ASN A 84 -8.37 -14.19 -23.15
CA ASN A 84 -8.84 -13.67 -24.43
C ASN A 84 -8.88 -12.14 -24.31
N GLU A 85 -7.86 -11.51 -24.88
CA GLU A 85 -7.69 -10.06 -24.86
C GLU A 85 -8.79 -9.29 -25.61
N PRO A 86 -9.22 -9.68 -26.84
CA PRO A 86 -10.31 -9.00 -27.55
C PRO A 86 -11.62 -8.92 -26.76
N ASP A 87 -12.02 -10.01 -26.10
CA ASP A 87 -13.26 -10.07 -25.33
C ASP A 87 -13.10 -9.62 -23.86
N GLN A 88 -11.87 -9.33 -23.43
CA GLN A 88 -11.48 -9.09 -22.04
C GLN A 88 -11.97 -10.20 -21.09
N ARG A 89 -11.76 -11.46 -21.50
CA ARG A 89 -12.19 -12.64 -20.75
C ARG A 89 -11.00 -13.45 -20.24
N LEU A 90 -11.01 -13.79 -18.96
CA LEU A 90 -10.09 -14.76 -18.38
C LEU A 90 -10.80 -16.09 -18.16
N TYR A 91 -10.58 -17.04 -19.04
CA TYR A 91 -11.04 -18.41 -18.88
C TYR A 91 -10.20 -19.12 -17.82
N ILE A 92 -10.83 -19.85 -16.91
CA ILE A 92 -10.16 -20.77 -15.97
C ILE A 92 -10.19 -22.22 -16.49
N ASN A 93 -11.19 -22.52 -17.32
CA ASN A 93 -11.36 -23.76 -18.07
C ASN A 93 -12.22 -23.48 -19.32
N HIS A 94 -12.72 -24.52 -19.99
CA HIS A 94 -13.48 -24.36 -21.24
C HIS A 94 -14.87 -23.75 -21.05
N SER A 95 -15.44 -23.81 -19.84
CA SER A 95 -16.82 -23.42 -19.55
C SER A 95 -16.94 -22.17 -18.66
N ALA A 96 -16.00 -21.92 -17.74
CA ALA A 96 -16.04 -20.81 -16.79
C ALA A 96 -14.99 -19.73 -17.08
N TYR A 97 -15.36 -18.46 -16.89
CA TYR A 97 -14.51 -17.29 -17.15
C TYR A 97 -14.87 -16.06 -16.32
N PHE A 98 -13.96 -15.08 -16.28
CA PHE A 98 -14.16 -13.74 -15.72
C PHE A 98 -14.29 -12.70 -16.82
N ARG A 99 -15.21 -11.75 -16.67
CA ARG A 99 -15.38 -10.59 -17.56
C ARG A 99 -14.59 -9.38 -17.07
N GLY A 100 -14.42 -8.41 -17.97
CA GLY A 100 -13.73 -7.14 -17.66
C GLY A 100 -12.26 -7.33 -17.29
N VAL A 101 -11.63 -8.43 -17.70
CA VAL A 101 -10.21 -8.67 -17.46
C VAL A 101 -9.43 -8.14 -18.66
N SER A 102 -9.03 -6.87 -18.59
CA SER A 102 -8.20 -6.26 -19.62
C SER A 102 -6.79 -6.87 -19.68
N LYS A 103 -6.05 -6.61 -20.76
CA LYS A 103 -4.63 -6.98 -20.88
C LYS A 103 -3.78 -6.42 -19.73
N GLU A 104 -4.07 -5.19 -19.31
CA GLU A 104 -3.36 -4.51 -18.22
C GLU A 104 -3.58 -5.22 -16.88
N ILE A 105 -4.81 -5.69 -16.62
CA ILE A 105 -5.15 -6.47 -15.43
C ILE A 105 -4.48 -7.85 -15.48
N TYR A 106 -4.60 -8.56 -16.61
CA TYR A 106 -4.04 -9.91 -16.76
C TYR A 106 -2.51 -9.92 -16.59
N ASN A 107 -1.83 -8.96 -17.20
CA ASN A 107 -0.37 -8.84 -17.18
C ASN A 107 0.17 -8.05 -15.97
N TYR A 108 -0.68 -7.71 -15.00
CA TYR A 108 -0.23 -6.94 -13.84
C TYR A 108 0.81 -7.71 -13.03
N MET A 109 1.94 -7.05 -12.76
CA MET A 109 3.08 -7.68 -12.09
C MET A 109 3.37 -7.06 -10.72
N ILE A 110 3.75 -7.92 -9.78
CA ILE A 110 4.39 -7.54 -8.52
C ILE A 110 5.73 -8.27 -8.45
N GLY A 111 6.82 -7.50 -8.39
CA GLY A 111 8.16 -8.05 -8.61
C GLY A 111 8.29 -8.63 -10.02
N GLY A 112 8.87 -9.82 -10.12
CA GLY A 112 9.01 -10.56 -11.39
C GLY A 112 7.85 -11.50 -11.72
N TYR A 113 6.71 -11.39 -11.03
CA TYR A 113 5.59 -12.33 -11.18
C TYR A 113 4.33 -11.64 -11.66
N GLY A 114 3.71 -12.18 -12.72
CA GLY A 114 2.32 -11.87 -13.09
C GLY A 114 1.37 -12.43 -12.02
N VAL A 115 0.58 -11.56 -11.40
CA VAL A 115 -0.21 -11.91 -10.19
C VAL A 115 -1.24 -12.99 -10.51
N LEU A 116 -2.06 -12.77 -11.55
CA LEU A 116 -3.11 -13.72 -11.96
C LEU A 116 -2.53 -15.00 -12.55
N GLU A 117 -1.50 -14.89 -13.40
CA GLU A 117 -0.85 -16.05 -13.99
C GLU A 117 -0.26 -16.97 -12.91
N LYS A 118 0.47 -16.40 -11.93
CA LYS A 118 1.05 -17.16 -10.82
C LYS A 118 -0.03 -17.82 -9.98
N TYR A 119 -1.08 -17.09 -9.61
CA TYR A 119 -2.19 -17.64 -8.83
C TYR A 119 -2.82 -18.85 -9.53
N LEU A 120 -3.22 -18.68 -10.79
CA LEU A 120 -3.90 -19.73 -11.56
C LEU A 120 -3.02 -20.96 -11.79
N LYS A 121 -1.70 -20.79 -11.95
CA LYS A 121 -0.76 -21.90 -12.07
C LYS A 121 -0.61 -22.68 -10.75
N SER A 122 -0.55 -21.98 -9.62
CA SER A 122 -0.39 -22.62 -8.30
C SER A 122 -1.60 -23.44 -7.87
N HIS A 123 -2.80 -23.09 -8.34
CA HIS A 123 -4.06 -23.76 -7.97
C HIS A 123 -4.59 -24.66 -9.10
N LYS A 124 -3.72 -25.15 -9.98
CA LYS A 124 -4.13 -26.01 -11.09
C LYS A 124 -4.72 -27.33 -10.57
N ASN A 125 -5.86 -27.73 -11.14
CA ASN A 125 -6.67 -28.89 -10.77
C ASN A 125 -7.41 -28.76 -9.43
N GLU A 126 -7.38 -27.60 -8.80
CA GLU A 126 -8.17 -27.33 -7.60
C GLU A 126 -9.53 -26.71 -7.97
N PRO A 127 -10.55 -26.88 -7.12
CA PRO A 127 -11.74 -26.05 -7.18
C PRO A 127 -11.36 -24.59 -6.99
N TYR A 128 -11.86 -23.75 -7.89
CA TYR A 128 -11.63 -22.33 -7.87
C TYR A 128 -12.59 -21.61 -6.91
N ASP A 129 -12.06 -20.70 -6.10
CA ASP A 129 -12.84 -19.81 -5.24
C ASP A 129 -13.27 -18.56 -6.03
N PHE A 130 -14.57 -18.49 -6.33
CA PHE A 130 -15.18 -17.41 -7.09
C PHE A 130 -15.01 -16.04 -6.48
N ASP A 131 -15.20 -15.92 -5.18
CA ASP A 131 -15.11 -14.64 -4.51
C ASP A 131 -13.66 -14.19 -4.41
N HIS A 132 -12.75 -15.13 -4.12
CA HIS A 132 -11.35 -14.80 -3.91
C HIS A 132 -10.67 -14.22 -5.14
N VAL A 133 -10.77 -14.85 -6.31
CA VAL A 133 -10.10 -14.30 -7.51
C VAL A 133 -10.90 -13.17 -8.15
N THR A 134 -12.22 -13.12 -7.98
CA THR A 134 -12.97 -11.89 -8.28
C THR A 134 -12.38 -10.71 -7.51
N ASN A 135 -12.10 -10.89 -6.21
CA ASN A 135 -11.44 -9.87 -5.40
C ASN A 135 -10.03 -9.55 -5.93
N ILE A 136 -9.21 -10.54 -6.27
CA ILE A 136 -7.87 -10.30 -6.85
C ILE A 136 -7.95 -9.47 -8.13
N ILE A 137 -8.86 -9.81 -9.05
CA ILE A 137 -9.05 -9.08 -10.31
C ILE A 137 -9.45 -7.63 -10.04
N LYS A 138 -10.43 -7.41 -9.15
CA LYS A 138 -10.90 -6.08 -8.77
C LYS A 138 -9.82 -5.25 -8.04
N ILE A 139 -9.04 -5.88 -7.15
CA ILE A 139 -7.91 -5.25 -6.46
C ILE A 139 -6.85 -4.80 -7.46
N ILE A 140 -6.50 -5.65 -8.44
CA ILE A 140 -5.54 -5.29 -9.50
C ILE A 140 -6.08 -4.10 -10.31
N ALA A 141 -7.33 -4.17 -10.75
CA ALA A 141 -7.97 -3.10 -11.50
C ALA A 141 -7.93 -1.76 -10.74
N ARG A 142 -8.33 -1.77 -9.47
CA ARG A 142 -8.30 -0.57 -8.63
C ARG A 142 -6.88 -0.08 -8.36
N THR A 143 -5.94 -0.99 -8.15
CA THR A 143 -4.52 -0.65 -7.99
C THR A 143 -3.99 0.08 -9.21
N ILE A 144 -4.32 -0.38 -10.43
CA ILE A 144 -3.97 0.27 -11.69
C ILE A 144 -4.57 1.68 -11.77
N GLU A 145 -5.84 1.85 -11.40
CA GLU A 145 -6.48 3.18 -11.36
C GLU A 145 -5.75 4.13 -10.40
N ILE A 146 -5.43 3.66 -9.19
CA ILE A 146 -4.65 4.44 -8.21
C ILE A 146 -3.26 4.77 -8.77
N GLN A 147 -2.59 3.84 -9.46
CA GLN A 147 -1.30 4.12 -10.12
C GLN A 147 -1.41 5.21 -11.18
N LYS A 148 -2.49 5.22 -11.98
CA LYS A 148 -2.76 6.28 -12.96
C LYS A 148 -2.97 7.63 -12.26
N THR A 149 -3.76 7.68 -11.19
CA THR A 149 -3.93 8.86 -10.33
C THR A 149 -2.60 9.35 -9.76
N LEU A 150 -1.78 8.45 -9.22
CA LEU A 150 -0.43 8.77 -8.75
C LEU A 150 0.45 9.31 -9.88
N GLY A 151 0.30 8.81 -11.10
CA GLY A 151 0.98 9.34 -12.29
C GLY A 151 0.69 10.82 -12.53
N PHE A 152 -0.57 11.26 -12.39
CA PHE A 152 -0.91 12.68 -12.49
C PHE A 152 -0.32 13.50 -11.33
N LEU A 153 -0.52 13.04 -10.09
CA LEU A 153 -0.06 13.73 -8.87
C LEU A 153 1.46 13.84 -8.73
N THR A 154 2.21 13.00 -9.45
CA THR A 154 3.67 12.95 -9.40
C THR A 154 4.32 13.22 -10.75
N SER A 155 3.61 13.93 -11.64
CA SER A 155 4.07 14.28 -12.98
C SER A 155 5.27 15.25 -12.97
N ASP A 156 5.37 16.10 -11.96
CA ASP A 156 6.40 17.14 -11.81
C ASP A 156 7.62 16.67 -10.98
N LEU A 157 7.83 15.36 -10.86
CA LEU A 157 9.01 14.81 -10.21
C LEU A 157 10.32 15.32 -10.87
N PRO A 158 11.31 15.76 -10.08
CA PRO A 158 11.49 15.48 -8.66
C PRO A 158 10.93 16.57 -7.72
N HIS A 159 10.32 17.62 -8.26
CA HIS A 159 9.92 18.80 -7.47
C HIS A 159 8.70 18.55 -6.59
N LEU A 160 7.77 17.71 -7.05
CA LEU A 160 6.60 17.25 -6.30
C LEU A 160 5.81 18.43 -5.67
N LYS A 161 5.54 19.47 -6.46
CA LYS A 161 4.79 20.67 -6.05
C LYS A 161 3.28 20.45 -6.14
N GLY A 162 2.84 19.66 -7.13
CA GLY A 162 1.41 19.32 -7.32
C GLY A 162 0.57 20.42 -7.98
N ASN A 163 1.23 21.41 -8.61
CA ASN A 163 0.57 22.62 -9.11
C ASN A 163 -0.54 22.34 -10.14
N ASP A 164 -0.37 21.30 -10.96
CA ASP A 164 -1.29 20.98 -12.06
C ASP A 164 -2.37 19.96 -11.66
N SER A 165 -2.49 19.62 -10.38
CA SER A 165 -3.40 18.56 -9.90
C SER A 165 -4.33 18.99 -8.77
N ASN A 166 -4.57 20.30 -8.61
CA ASN A 166 -5.39 20.83 -7.52
C ASN A 166 -6.80 20.20 -7.46
N ALA A 167 -7.51 20.13 -8.58
CA ALA A 167 -8.87 19.54 -8.61
C ALA A 167 -8.87 18.07 -8.16
N LEU A 168 -7.92 17.27 -8.67
CA LEU A 168 -7.77 15.86 -8.32
C LEU A 168 -7.39 15.66 -6.84
N MET A 169 -6.51 16.52 -6.30
CA MET A 169 -6.18 16.49 -4.88
C MET A 169 -7.42 16.78 -4.03
N GLN A 170 -8.21 17.80 -4.37
CA GLN A 170 -9.42 18.13 -3.64
C GLN A 170 -10.47 17.01 -3.70
N GLU A 171 -10.63 16.35 -4.84
CA GLU A 171 -11.52 15.19 -4.98
C GLU A 171 -11.14 14.05 -4.01
N ILE A 172 -9.84 13.74 -3.91
CA ILE A 172 -9.32 12.70 -3.01
C ILE A 172 -9.52 13.09 -1.55
N LEU A 173 -9.28 14.36 -1.21
CA LEU A 173 -9.41 14.87 0.16
C LEU A 173 -10.86 14.90 0.64
N GLN A 174 -11.81 15.14 -0.26
CA GLN A 174 -13.24 15.23 0.08
C GLN A 174 -13.87 13.86 0.40
N ASN A 175 -13.30 12.78 -0.13
CA ASN A 175 -13.81 11.42 0.03
C ASN A 175 -12.67 10.48 0.47
N PRO A 176 -12.19 10.56 1.72
CA PRO A 176 -11.09 9.72 2.19
C PRO A 176 -11.50 8.23 2.29
N PRO A 177 -10.60 7.28 2.02
CA PRO A 177 -10.85 5.85 2.27
C PRO A 177 -11.02 5.58 3.76
N PRO A 178 -11.80 4.53 4.13
CA PRO A 178 -11.86 4.09 5.51
C PRO A 178 -10.46 3.63 5.94
N PRO A 179 -10.01 4.01 7.16
CA PRO A 179 -8.75 3.48 7.68
C PRO A 179 -8.89 1.96 7.79
N PRO A 180 -7.94 1.17 7.24
CA PRO A 180 -8.00 -0.27 7.42
C PRO A 180 -7.88 -0.59 8.91
N HIS A 181 -8.69 -1.54 9.39
CA HIS A 181 -8.50 -2.14 10.71
C HIS A 181 -7.16 -2.86 10.73
N LEU A 182 -6.12 -2.19 11.18
CA LEU A 182 -4.78 -2.75 11.33
C LEU A 182 -4.66 -3.27 12.76
N ILE A 183 -4.64 -4.60 12.90
CA ILE A 183 -4.31 -5.22 14.19
C ILE A 183 -2.84 -4.87 14.49
N PRO A 184 -2.54 -4.23 15.63
CA PRO A 184 -1.16 -3.98 16.03
C PRO A 184 -0.41 -5.32 16.10
N ILE A 185 0.73 -5.41 15.43
CA ILE A 185 1.56 -6.62 15.50
C ILE A 185 2.00 -6.79 16.96
N SER A 186 1.74 -7.97 17.55
CA SER A 186 2.17 -8.27 18.91
C SER A 186 3.71 -8.23 18.99
N PRO A 187 4.28 -7.58 20.03
CA PRO A 187 5.73 -7.37 20.13
C PRO A 187 6.59 -8.64 20.15
N LEU A 188 5.98 -9.80 20.33
CA LEU A 188 6.67 -11.09 20.47
C LEU A 188 6.92 -11.81 19.14
N SER A 189 6.35 -11.32 18.03
CA SER A 189 6.54 -11.94 16.71
C SER A 189 7.93 -11.66 16.10
N TYR A 190 8.67 -10.68 16.62
CA TYR A 190 10.05 -10.39 16.22
C TYR A 190 11.04 -11.20 17.07
N ARG A 191 11.32 -12.45 16.68
CA ARG A 191 12.53 -13.14 17.16
C ARG A 191 13.70 -12.78 16.26
N ALA A 192 14.08 -11.51 16.21
CA ALA A 192 15.42 -11.14 15.75
C ALA A 192 16.39 -11.64 16.81
N LYS A 193 17.28 -12.59 16.48
CA LYS A 193 18.37 -12.99 17.38
C LYS A 193 19.17 -11.72 17.73
N PRO A 194 19.21 -11.27 19.00
CA PRO A 194 20.03 -10.13 19.36
C PRO A 194 21.49 -10.51 19.15
N LYS A 195 22.22 -9.76 18.33
CA LYS A 195 23.70 -9.74 18.40
C LYS A 195 24.13 -8.70 19.44
N PRO A 196 25.22 -8.92 20.19
CA PRO A 196 25.52 -8.16 21.38
C PRO A 196 26.01 -6.74 21.04
N SER A 197 25.46 -5.77 21.79
CA SER A 197 26.03 -4.48 22.19
C SER A 197 27.05 -3.78 21.28
N GLU A 198 26.60 -2.72 20.62
CA GLU A 198 27.38 -1.47 20.53
C GLU A 198 26.51 -0.36 21.11
N ASN A 199 26.97 0.23 22.21
CA ASN A 199 26.29 1.29 22.95
C ASN A 199 26.08 2.53 22.06
N LEU A 200 24.82 2.83 21.72
CA LEU A 200 24.45 4.14 21.21
C LEU A 200 24.15 5.06 22.40
N THR A 201 25.17 5.76 22.90
CA THR A 201 24.98 6.80 23.92
C THR A 201 24.35 8.03 23.25
N LEU A 202 23.07 8.26 23.48
CA LEU A 202 22.42 9.54 23.17
C LEU A 202 22.87 10.58 24.21
N MET A 203 23.77 11.48 23.81
CA MET A 203 24.13 12.66 24.60
C MET A 203 22.95 13.64 24.63
N ALA A 204 22.47 13.96 25.83
CA ALA A 204 21.52 15.03 26.05
C ALA A 204 22.23 16.39 26.04
N HIS A 205 22.00 17.21 25.01
CA HIS A 205 22.35 18.61 25.08
C HIS A 205 21.27 19.37 25.87
N SER A 206 21.56 19.58 27.15
CA SER A 206 20.82 20.50 28.01
C SER A 206 21.26 21.94 27.71
N SER A 207 20.30 22.84 27.48
CA SER A 207 20.52 24.26 27.76
C SER A 207 19.21 24.94 28.17
N ALA A 208 19.31 25.61 29.32
CA ALA A 208 18.42 26.60 29.92
C ALA A 208 17.03 26.16 30.42
N LYS A 209 16.92 26.12 31.76
CA LYS A 209 15.69 26.22 32.56
C LYS A 209 14.73 27.28 32.00
N LYS A 210 13.53 26.87 31.58
CA LYS A 210 12.29 27.63 31.82
C LYS A 210 11.19 26.66 32.22
N GLN A 211 10.50 27.03 33.30
CA GLN A 211 9.37 26.31 33.90
C GLN A 211 8.31 25.99 32.85
N ALA A 212 7.73 24.81 32.93
CA ALA A 212 6.52 24.46 32.20
C ALA A 212 5.40 25.39 32.66
N ILE A 213 5.04 26.35 31.81
CA ILE A 213 3.79 27.08 31.92
C ILE A 213 2.78 26.26 31.11
N THR A 214 1.88 25.58 31.82
CA THR A 214 0.66 25.02 31.25
C THR A 214 -0.24 26.19 30.84
N THR A 215 -0.15 26.64 29.60
CA THR A 215 -1.19 27.47 29.00
C THR A 215 -2.24 26.54 28.40
N SER A 216 -3.29 26.29 29.17
CA SER A 216 -4.57 25.85 28.64
C SER A 216 -5.13 26.98 27.77
N ILE A 217 -4.94 26.89 26.46
CA ILE A 217 -5.78 27.60 25.51
C ILE A 217 -6.81 26.59 25.06
N ALA A 218 -8.05 26.81 25.51
CA ALA A 218 -9.21 26.11 25.01
C ALA A 218 -9.43 26.55 23.55
N GLU A 219 -8.97 25.75 22.59
CA GLU A 219 -9.48 25.82 21.24
C GLU A 219 -10.64 24.81 21.10
N VAL A 220 -11.81 25.42 20.95
CA VAL A 220 -13.08 24.95 20.45
C VAL A 220 -13.00 23.64 19.64
N GLY A 221 -13.66 22.61 20.19
CA GLY A 221 -14.23 21.43 19.52
C GLY A 221 -13.79 21.10 18.09
N GLU A 222 -12.59 20.55 17.92
CA GLU A 222 -12.35 19.62 16.82
C GLU A 222 -12.88 18.24 17.23
N GLN A 223 -13.88 17.75 16.49
CA GLN A 223 -14.27 16.34 16.51
C GLN A 223 -13.01 15.48 16.36
N PRO A 224 -12.78 14.46 17.20
CA PRO A 224 -11.65 13.57 17.03
C PRO A 224 -11.74 12.94 15.64
N SER A 225 -10.76 13.26 14.81
CA SER A 225 -10.55 12.65 13.51
C SER A 225 -10.58 11.12 13.67
N PRO A 226 -11.26 10.35 12.79
CA PRO A 226 -11.33 8.89 12.87
C PRO A 226 -9.96 8.18 12.79
N TYR A 227 -8.88 8.96 12.62
CA TYR A 227 -7.48 8.54 12.64
C TYR A 227 -6.83 8.57 14.04
N SER A 228 -7.58 8.74 15.13
CA SER A 228 -7.01 8.71 16.49
C SER A 228 -6.77 7.27 16.97
N VAL A 229 -5.58 6.73 16.70
CA VAL A 229 -5.09 5.44 17.25
C VAL A 229 -3.87 5.69 18.14
N SER A 230 -3.85 5.07 19.33
CA SER A 230 -2.73 5.10 20.29
C SER A 230 -1.39 4.73 19.58
N PRO A 231 -0.33 5.55 19.67
CA PRO A 231 0.80 5.43 18.77
C PRO A 231 1.77 4.30 19.19
N ASN A 232 1.87 3.26 18.37
CA ASN A 232 3.08 2.44 18.33
C ASN A 232 4.04 3.10 17.35
N LEU A 233 5.01 3.82 17.87
CA LEU A 233 5.98 4.56 17.06
C LEU A 233 7.15 3.63 16.70
N ALA A 234 7.32 3.31 15.42
CA ALA A 234 8.48 2.56 14.94
C ALA A 234 9.45 3.48 14.18
N LEU A 235 10.74 3.36 14.50
CA LEU A 235 11.88 3.92 13.81
C LEU A 235 12.40 2.88 12.82
N ILE A 236 12.42 3.22 11.52
CA ILE A 236 13.07 2.36 10.53
C ILE A 236 14.45 2.97 10.24
N CYS A 237 15.51 2.22 10.54
CA CYS A 237 16.88 2.60 10.23
C CYS A 237 17.47 1.64 9.20
N ASP A 238 17.97 2.19 8.09
CA ASP A 238 18.74 1.42 7.12
C ASP A 238 20.25 1.52 7.41
N ARG A 239 20.91 0.38 7.58
CA ARG A 239 22.38 0.27 7.75
C ARG A 239 23.10 -0.02 6.42
N GLY A 240 22.39 -0.17 5.31
CA GLY A 240 22.96 -0.57 4.01
C GLY A 240 23.70 0.54 3.26
N SER A 241 23.41 1.81 3.52
CA SER A 241 23.82 2.89 2.60
C SER A 241 25.31 3.22 2.59
N LYS A 242 26.12 2.80 3.57
CA LYS A 242 27.56 3.18 3.73
C LYS A 242 27.85 4.70 3.64
N VAL A 243 26.84 5.56 3.54
CA VAL A 243 26.99 7.02 3.47
C VAL A 243 26.53 7.62 4.79
N SER A 244 27.49 8.17 5.53
CA SER A 244 27.23 9.01 6.70
C SER A 244 26.74 10.41 6.27
N PRO A 245 25.80 11.06 6.99
CA PRO A 245 25.03 10.57 8.13
C PRO A 245 23.56 10.28 7.75
N ILE A 246 23.04 9.14 8.22
CA ILE A 246 21.61 8.73 8.32
C ILE A 246 20.74 9.17 7.12
N SER A 247 20.60 8.28 6.13
CA SER A 247 19.95 8.64 4.87
C SER A 247 18.43 8.74 4.94
N ASN A 248 17.74 8.04 5.87
CA ASN A 248 16.29 8.15 6.04
C ASN A 248 15.85 7.76 7.47
N LEU A 249 14.93 8.53 8.04
CA LEU A 249 14.25 8.25 9.32
C LEU A 249 12.74 8.22 9.05
N PHE A 250 12.08 7.10 9.33
CA PHE A 250 10.61 7.01 9.23
C PHE A 250 10.01 6.77 10.61
N VAL A 251 8.96 7.54 10.88
CA VAL A 251 8.17 7.49 12.10
C VAL A 251 6.74 7.22 11.66
N THR A 252 6.23 6.03 11.94
CA THR A 252 4.87 5.63 11.56
C THR A 252 4.13 5.04 12.75
N ASN A 253 2.83 5.31 12.82
CA ASN A 253 1.85 4.67 13.71
C ASN A 253 1.09 3.53 13.00
N MET A 254 1.45 3.20 11.75
CA MET A 254 0.81 2.21 10.89
C MET A 254 1.71 1.00 10.58
N LEU A 255 1.09 -0.06 10.07
CA LEU A 255 1.73 -1.30 9.64
C LEU A 255 2.82 -1.01 8.58
N CYS A 256 4.04 -1.47 8.85
CA CYS A 256 5.14 -1.38 7.89
C CYS A 256 5.02 -2.54 6.89
N ASP A 257 4.73 -2.24 5.63
CA ASP A 257 4.76 -3.24 4.56
C ASP A 257 6.19 -3.76 4.39
N LEU A 258 6.41 -5.03 4.76
CA LEU A 258 7.72 -5.68 4.65
C LEU A 258 8.16 -5.89 3.20
N HIS A 259 7.25 -5.87 2.21
CA HIS A 259 7.66 -5.92 0.80
C HIS A 259 8.47 -4.67 0.38
N VAL A 260 8.38 -3.57 1.15
CA VAL A 260 9.13 -2.33 0.94
C VAL A 260 10.47 -2.34 1.69
N ASN A 261 10.59 -3.18 2.72
CA ASN A 261 11.84 -3.42 3.43
C ASN A 261 12.59 -4.57 2.75
N GLY A 262 13.49 -4.24 1.83
CA GLY A 262 14.42 -5.24 1.29
C GLY A 262 15.21 -5.93 2.41
N SER A 263 15.81 -7.09 2.11
CA SER A 263 16.61 -7.86 3.07
C SER A 263 17.77 -7.02 3.63
N GLY A 264 17.60 -6.39 4.80
CA GLY A 264 18.60 -5.51 5.40
C GLY A 264 18.05 -4.38 6.30
N SER A 265 16.76 -4.06 6.22
CA SER A 265 16.16 -2.99 7.04
C SER A 265 15.90 -3.44 8.49
N TYR A 266 16.20 -2.57 9.46
CA TYR A 266 15.87 -2.76 10.87
C TYR A 266 14.71 -1.85 11.27
N ALA A 267 13.68 -2.43 11.89
CA ALA A 267 12.62 -1.67 12.57
C ALA A 267 12.87 -1.70 14.08
N PHE A 268 12.99 -0.52 14.69
CA PHE A 268 13.12 -0.33 16.14
C PHE A 268 11.84 0.31 16.68
N LEU A 269 11.25 -0.26 17.73
CA LEU A 269 10.12 0.39 18.41
C LEU A 269 10.67 1.49 19.34
N LEU A 270 10.20 2.73 19.19
CA LEU A 270 10.69 3.89 19.95
C LEU A 270 10.09 3.99 21.35
N TYR A 271 8.86 3.50 21.53
CA TYR A 271 8.19 3.49 22.82
C TYR A 271 7.51 2.15 23.05
N ARG A 272 7.74 1.56 24.22
CA ARG A 272 6.89 0.51 24.79
C ARG A 272 5.96 1.21 25.76
N LEU A 273 4.65 1.19 25.52
CA LEU A 273 3.70 1.56 26.57
C LEU A 273 3.92 0.57 27.72
N GLY A 274 4.47 1.07 28.82
CA GLY A 274 4.57 0.31 30.06
C GLY A 274 3.16 -0.07 30.49
N SER A 275 2.95 -1.35 30.73
CA SER A 275 1.78 -1.83 31.46
C SER A 275 1.75 -1.12 32.82
N LYS A 276 0.72 -0.31 33.07
CA LYS A 276 0.22 -0.11 34.43
C LYS A 276 -0.75 -1.24 34.73
#